data_AF-A0A961E3H2-F1
#
_entry.id   AF-A0A961E3H2-F1
#
_cell.length_a   1.000
_cell.length_b   1.000
_cell.length_c   1.000
_cell.angle_alpha   90.00
_cell.angle_beta   90.00
_cell.angle_gamma   90.00
#
_symmetry.space_group_name_H-M   'P 1'
#
loop_
_entity.id
_entity.type
_entity.pdbx_description
1 polymer ?
#
loop_
_entity_poly.entity_id
_entity_poly.type
_entity_poly.pdbx_seq_one_letter_code
_entity_poly.pdbx_strand_id
1 'polypeptide(L)'
;MLRLIGTAGAVTAVAAFGVSGCAADRAAPPPAPAEVVAQPPAGPPPADSGPLPAPEALADVLYRLADPNIPGNEKLPLVQDATGPDAAALDTFATALRDNGFSPMTITASDIAWSPEQPGDVLATVEFAAADTDDPEGFSFPMGFRRTDAGWQLTRDTAEELFAIGGPSAGAPAQAPPP
;
A
#
# COMPACT_ATOMS: atom_id res chain seq x y z
N MET A 1 53.87 26.20 -20.06
CA MET A 1 53.33 26.74 -18.79
C MET A 1 53.29 25.61 -17.78
N LEU A 2 54.28 25.53 -16.89
CA LEU A 2 54.38 24.52 -15.84
C LEU A 2 54.20 25.26 -14.50
N ARG A 3 53.15 24.92 -13.75
CA ARG A 3 52.95 25.40 -12.37
C ARG A 3 53.21 24.24 -11.40
N LEU A 4 53.86 24.59 -10.31
CA LEU A 4 54.58 23.77 -9.35
C LEU A 4 53.77 23.66 -8.04
N ILE A 5 54.03 22.59 -7.28
CA ILE A 5 53.93 22.44 -5.80
C ILE A 5 52.57 22.08 -5.18
N GLY A 6 52.60 21.05 -4.32
CA GLY A 6 51.70 20.94 -3.16
C GLY A 6 51.57 19.57 -2.50
N THR A 7 52.62 19.01 -1.90
CA THR A 7 52.48 17.87 -0.96
C THR A 7 52.13 18.36 0.45
N ALA A 8 51.08 17.81 1.08
CA ALA A 8 50.92 17.72 2.54
C ALA A 8 49.76 16.77 2.90
N GLY A 9 50.03 15.74 3.71
CA GLY A 9 49.04 14.77 4.20
C GLY A 9 48.28 15.24 5.44
N ALA A 10 47.22 14.51 5.78
CA ALA A 10 46.58 14.55 7.10
C ALA A 10 46.09 13.14 7.48
N VAL A 11 46.69 12.61 8.54
CA VAL A 11 46.29 11.40 9.27
C VAL A 11 45.13 11.75 10.20
N THR A 12 44.06 10.96 10.20
CA THR A 12 42.97 11.06 11.18
C THR A 12 42.78 9.74 11.93
N ALA A 13 42.71 9.90 13.25
CA ALA A 13 42.85 8.90 14.29
C ALA A 13 41.70 7.89 14.35
N VAL A 14 42.06 6.63 14.65
CA VAL A 14 41.12 5.59 15.10
C VAL A 14 40.84 5.83 16.59
N ALA A 15 39.62 6.22 16.92
CA ALA A 15 39.16 6.29 18.30
C ALA A 15 38.64 4.91 18.73
N ALA A 16 39.43 4.21 19.55
CA ALA A 16 38.94 3.07 20.32
C ALA A 16 38.19 3.60 21.55
N PHE A 17 36.90 3.31 21.65
CA PHE A 17 36.10 3.59 22.83
C PHE A 17 35.91 2.32 23.67
N GLY A 18 36.09 2.52 24.98
CA GLY A 18 36.25 1.50 25.98
C GLY A 18 34.98 0.70 26.28
N VAL A 19 35.20 -0.55 26.64
CA VAL A 19 34.26 -1.43 27.33
C VAL A 19 34.21 -1.04 28.81
N SER A 20 33.00 -0.87 29.36
CA SER A 20 32.59 -1.16 30.76
C SER A 20 31.24 -0.49 31.04
N GLY A 21 30.22 -1.27 31.43
CA GLY A 21 29.07 -0.72 32.15
C GLY A 21 27.74 -1.47 32.00
N CYS A 22 27.45 -2.34 32.97
CA CYS A 22 26.13 -2.74 33.48
C CYS A 22 24.96 -2.88 32.50
N ALA A 23 24.70 -4.10 32.04
CA ALA A 23 23.34 -4.49 31.66
C ALA A 23 22.52 -4.67 32.96
N ALA A 24 21.88 -3.58 33.40
CA ALA A 24 20.68 -3.71 34.20
C ALA A 24 19.60 -4.34 33.32
N ASP A 25 18.91 -5.33 33.88
CA ASP A 25 17.69 -5.94 33.37
C ASP A 25 16.75 -4.84 32.82
N ARG A 26 16.73 -4.70 31.50
CA ARG A 26 15.81 -3.79 30.82
C ARG A 26 14.73 -4.66 30.24
N ALA A 27 13.63 -4.72 30.97
CA ALA A 27 12.35 -5.18 30.47
C ALA A 27 12.16 -4.71 29.03
N ALA A 28 11.75 -5.64 28.16
CA ALA A 28 11.45 -5.36 26.77
C ALA A 28 10.54 -4.11 26.70
N PRO A 29 10.88 -3.10 25.87
CA PRO A 29 9.94 -2.02 25.62
C PRO A 29 8.66 -2.63 25.03
N PRO A 30 7.47 -2.11 25.39
CA PRO A 30 6.24 -2.50 24.69
C PRO A 30 6.42 -2.22 23.18
N PRO A 31 5.77 -3.01 22.30
CA PRO A 31 5.81 -2.75 20.87
C PRO A 31 5.41 -1.29 20.62
N ALA A 32 6.18 -0.61 19.76
CA ALA A 32 5.85 0.74 19.33
C ALA A 32 4.44 0.72 18.70
N PRO A 33 3.59 1.74 18.94
CA PRO A 33 2.34 1.86 18.21
C PRO A 33 2.66 1.89 16.71
N ALA A 34 1.97 1.06 15.93
CA ALA A 34 2.00 1.12 14.48
C ALA A 34 1.85 2.59 14.04
N GLU A 35 2.72 3.04 13.14
CA GLU A 35 2.65 4.39 12.57
C GLU A 35 1.30 4.51 11.85
N VAL A 36 0.32 5.12 12.52
CA VAL A 36 -0.93 5.50 11.88
C VAL A 36 -0.58 6.55 10.85
N VAL A 37 -0.59 6.17 9.57
CA VAL A 37 -0.58 7.12 8.46
C VAL A 37 -1.82 7.99 8.66
N ALA A 38 -1.60 9.22 9.13
CA ALA A 38 -2.68 10.15 9.41
C ALA A 38 -3.42 10.46 8.12
N GLN A 39 -4.71 10.14 8.08
CA GLN A 39 -5.56 10.52 6.96
C GLN A 39 -5.70 12.04 6.91
N PRO A 40 -5.70 12.64 5.71
CA PRO A 40 -5.98 14.05 5.57
C PRO A 40 -7.37 14.38 6.14
N PRO A 41 -7.57 15.59 6.68
CA PRO A 41 -8.87 16.00 7.22
C PRO A 41 -9.95 15.92 6.13
N ALA A 42 -11.10 15.35 6.50
CA ALA A 42 -12.24 15.16 5.60
C ALA A 42 -12.69 16.48 4.95
N GLY A 43 -12.92 16.44 3.63
CA GLY A 43 -13.50 17.56 2.90
C GLY A 43 -15.01 17.71 3.16
N PRO A 44 -15.59 18.90 2.95
CA PRO A 44 -17.05 19.05 2.96
C PRO A 44 -17.69 18.20 1.86
N PRO A 45 -18.88 17.60 2.09
CA PRO A 45 -19.57 16.83 1.06
C PRO A 45 -19.86 17.71 -0.17
N PRO A 46 -19.59 17.25 -1.40
CA PRO A 46 -20.06 17.94 -2.59
C PRO A 46 -21.60 18.06 -2.59
N ALA A 47 -22.13 19.15 -3.16
CA ALA A 47 -23.55 19.52 -3.05
C ALA A 47 -24.54 18.45 -3.58
N ASP A 48 -24.10 17.57 -4.49
CA ASP A 48 -24.91 16.56 -5.16
C ASP A 48 -24.47 15.10 -4.88
N SER A 49 -23.64 14.87 -3.86
CA SER A 49 -22.93 13.59 -3.68
C SER A 49 -23.79 12.42 -3.23
N GLY A 50 -25.02 12.67 -2.77
CA GLY A 50 -25.80 11.67 -2.04
C GLY A 50 -25.18 11.31 -0.67
N PRO A 51 -25.68 10.28 0.02
CA PRO A 51 -25.07 9.78 1.25
C PRO A 51 -23.71 9.12 0.97
N LEU A 52 -22.84 9.07 1.99
CA LEU A 52 -21.63 8.23 1.96
C LEU A 52 -22.00 6.76 1.75
N PRO A 53 -21.12 5.96 1.11
CA PRO A 53 -21.36 4.54 0.95
C PRO A 53 -21.32 3.79 2.28
N ALA A 54 -22.04 2.66 2.32
CA ALA A 54 -21.85 1.68 3.37
C ALA A 54 -20.45 1.05 3.25
N PRO A 55 -19.77 0.73 4.37
CA PRO A 55 -18.48 0.05 4.35
C PRO A 55 -18.45 -1.21 3.50
N GLU A 56 -19.52 -2.00 3.55
CA GLU A 56 -19.65 -3.27 2.83
C GLU A 56 -19.61 -3.05 1.33
N ALA A 57 -20.17 -1.94 0.83
CA ALA A 57 -20.15 -1.61 -0.59
C ALA A 57 -18.73 -1.36 -1.12
N LEU A 58 -17.83 -0.82 -0.28
CA LEU A 58 -16.41 -0.62 -0.64
C LEU A 58 -15.62 -1.92 -0.50
N ALA A 59 -15.89 -2.70 0.55
CA ALA A 59 -15.29 -4.02 0.74
C ALA A 59 -15.66 -4.98 -0.40
N ASP A 60 -16.91 -4.96 -0.89
CA ASP A 60 -17.37 -5.79 -2.02
C ASP A 60 -16.58 -5.54 -3.31
N VAL A 61 -16.20 -4.28 -3.58
CA VAL A 61 -15.34 -3.94 -4.73
C VAL A 61 -14.01 -4.68 -4.63
N LEU A 62 -13.40 -4.65 -3.44
CA LEU A 62 -12.11 -5.27 -3.19
C LEU A 62 -12.17 -6.80 -3.15
N TYR A 63 -13.22 -7.37 -2.55
CA TYR A 63 -13.45 -8.82 -2.58
C TYR A 63 -13.58 -9.32 -4.02
N ARG A 64 -14.33 -8.62 -4.86
CA ARG A 64 -14.45 -9.00 -6.29
C ARG A 64 -13.14 -8.83 -7.05
N LEU A 65 -12.32 -7.84 -6.71
CA LEU A 65 -10.98 -7.69 -7.29
C LEU A 65 -10.05 -8.84 -6.88
N ALA A 66 -10.09 -9.23 -5.61
CA ALA A 66 -9.26 -10.28 -5.03
C ALA A 66 -9.70 -11.71 -5.40
N ASP A 67 -10.96 -11.92 -5.83
CA ASP A 67 -11.48 -13.26 -6.14
C ASP A 67 -10.88 -13.81 -7.44
N PRO A 68 -10.08 -14.90 -7.41
CA PRO A 68 -9.51 -15.51 -8.61
C PRO A 68 -10.54 -16.24 -9.48
N ASN A 69 -11.78 -16.44 -8.99
CA ASN A 69 -12.86 -17.06 -9.77
C ASN A 69 -13.61 -16.06 -10.64
N ILE A 70 -13.40 -14.75 -10.43
CA ILE A 70 -13.96 -13.71 -11.29
C ILE A 70 -12.95 -13.43 -12.42
N PRO A 71 -13.34 -13.56 -13.69
CA PRO A 71 -12.41 -13.33 -14.79
C PRO A 71 -12.04 -11.85 -14.90
N GLY A 72 -10.81 -11.55 -15.32
CA GLY A 72 -10.29 -10.18 -15.38
C GLY A 72 -11.16 -9.17 -16.14
N ASN A 73 -11.89 -9.59 -17.19
CA ASN A 73 -12.81 -8.72 -17.91
C ASN A 73 -14.00 -8.25 -17.05
N GLU A 74 -14.43 -9.06 -16.09
CA GLU A 74 -15.50 -8.69 -15.14
C GLU A 74 -14.99 -7.82 -13.99
N LYS A 75 -13.66 -7.71 -13.84
CA LYS A 75 -12.99 -6.83 -12.87
C LYS A 75 -12.72 -5.42 -13.40
N LEU A 76 -12.69 -5.24 -14.73
CA LEU A 76 -12.52 -3.92 -15.35
C LEU A 76 -13.44 -2.83 -14.79
N PRO A 77 -14.77 -3.05 -14.63
CA PRO A 77 -15.64 -2.01 -14.09
C PRO A 77 -15.44 -1.71 -12.60
N LEU A 78 -14.52 -2.40 -11.92
CA LEU A 78 -14.19 -2.19 -10.50
C LEU A 78 -12.98 -1.28 -10.30
N VAL A 79 -12.25 -0.96 -11.37
CA VAL A 79 -11.09 -0.07 -11.33
C VAL A 79 -11.31 1.07 -12.30
N GLN A 80 -11.17 2.28 -11.80
CA GLN A 80 -11.33 3.49 -12.58
C GLN A 80 -10.42 3.46 -13.82
N ASP A 81 -10.99 3.80 -14.98
CA ASP A 81 -10.30 3.88 -16.27
C ASP A 81 -9.66 2.55 -16.74
N ALA A 82 -10.10 1.40 -16.21
CA ALA A 82 -9.57 0.12 -16.65
C ALA A 82 -10.08 -0.27 -18.04
N THR A 83 -9.14 -0.81 -18.82
CA THR A 83 -9.31 -1.12 -20.23
C THR A 83 -9.10 -2.60 -20.47
N GLY A 84 -9.55 -3.10 -21.63
CA GLY A 84 -9.36 -4.51 -22.02
C GLY A 84 -7.94 -5.07 -21.77
N PRO A 85 -6.86 -4.33 -22.11
CA PRO A 85 -5.48 -4.71 -21.78
C PRO A 85 -5.19 -4.99 -20.30
N ASP A 86 -5.90 -4.36 -19.36
CA ASP A 86 -5.66 -4.51 -17.92
C ASP A 86 -6.21 -5.83 -17.36
N ALA A 87 -7.11 -6.50 -18.09
CA ALA A 87 -7.81 -7.70 -17.61
C ALA A 87 -6.84 -8.82 -17.20
N ALA A 88 -5.78 -9.05 -17.96
CA ALA A 88 -4.80 -10.10 -17.66
C ALA A 88 -3.97 -9.78 -16.40
N ALA A 89 -3.67 -8.49 -16.16
CA ALA A 89 -2.98 -8.06 -14.96
C ALA A 89 -3.87 -8.22 -13.71
N LEU A 90 -5.15 -7.88 -13.81
CA LEU A 90 -6.14 -8.06 -12.74
C LEU A 90 -6.34 -9.54 -12.37
N ASP A 91 -6.32 -10.43 -13.37
CA ASP A 91 -6.39 -11.88 -13.16
C ASP A 91 -5.12 -12.42 -12.46
N THR A 92 -3.95 -11.94 -12.90
CA THR A 92 -2.65 -12.29 -12.31
C THR A 92 -2.57 -11.84 -10.86
N PHE A 93 -3.04 -10.63 -10.54
CA PHE A 93 -3.05 -10.09 -9.18
C PHE A 93 -3.90 -10.94 -8.22
N ALA A 94 -5.12 -11.29 -8.61
CA ALA A 94 -5.98 -12.13 -7.78
C ALA A 94 -5.43 -13.55 -7.60
N THR A 95 -4.84 -14.11 -8.65
CA THR A 95 -4.13 -15.39 -8.56
C THR A 95 -2.94 -15.29 -7.60
N ALA A 96 -2.16 -14.21 -7.68
CA ALA A 96 -1.04 -13.97 -6.79
C ALA A 96 -1.49 -13.83 -5.34
N LEU A 97 -2.58 -13.11 -5.04
CA LEU A 97 -3.13 -13.02 -3.68
C LEU A 97 -3.47 -14.41 -3.12
N ARG A 98 -4.15 -15.24 -3.92
CA ARG A 98 -4.47 -16.63 -3.55
C ARG A 98 -3.20 -17.45 -3.31
N ASP A 99 -2.24 -17.41 -4.24
CA ASP A 99 -1.01 -18.19 -4.17
C ASP A 99 -0.11 -17.78 -2.99
N ASN A 100 -0.22 -16.52 -2.54
CA ASN A 100 0.46 -16.00 -1.35
C ASN A 100 -0.33 -16.22 -0.05
N GLY A 101 -1.47 -16.93 -0.09
CA GLY A 101 -2.25 -17.28 1.10
C GLY A 101 -3.18 -16.19 1.62
N PHE A 102 -3.41 -15.10 0.88
CA PHE A 102 -4.40 -14.08 1.21
C PHE A 102 -5.83 -14.48 0.79
N SER A 103 -6.12 -15.77 0.70
CA SER A 103 -7.44 -16.29 0.36
C SER A 103 -7.76 -17.52 1.22
N PRO A 104 -8.80 -17.47 2.08
CA PRO A 104 -9.68 -16.32 2.31
C PRO A 104 -8.99 -15.18 3.10
N MET A 105 -9.28 -13.94 2.72
CA MET A 105 -8.95 -12.74 3.48
C MET A 105 -10.23 -12.04 3.93
N THR A 106 -10.16 -11.31 5.04
CA THR A 106 -11.17 -10.40 5.52
C THR A 106 -10.77 -8.98 5.14
N ILE A 107 -11.69 -8.26 4.51
CA ILE A 107 -11.56 -6.88 4.09
C ILE A 107 -12.61 -6.04 4.82
N THR A 108 -12.16 -5.01 5.54
CA THR A 108 -13.03 -4.10 6.29
C THR A 108 -12.71 -2.66 5.89
N ALA A 109 -13.75 -1.88 5.54
CA ALA A 109 -13.62 -0.45 5.30
C ALA A 109 -14.08 0.35 6.54
N SER A 110 -13.36 1.40 6.90
CA SER A 110 -13.71 2.33 7.97
C SER A 110 -13.32 3.76 7.62
N ASP A 111 -13.67 4.70 8.49
CA ASP A 111 -13.29 6.12 8.37
C ASP A 111 -13.65 6.75 7.02
N ILE A 112 -14.81 6.35 6.48
CA ILE A 112 -15.26 6.76 5.15
C ILE A 112 -15.61 8.24 5.16
N ALA A 113 -14.98 9.01 4.29
CA ALA A 113 -15.21 10.44 4.14
C ALA A 113 -15.15 10.86 2.68
N TRP A 114 -15.80 11.97 2.33
CA TRP A 114 -15.64 12.57 1.01
C TRP A 114 -14.20 13.06 0.82
N SER A 115 -13.64 12.79 -0.35
CA SER A 115 -12.29 13.25 -0.71
C SER A 115 -12.26 14.79 -0.74
N PRO A 116 -11.30 15.44 -0.05
CA PRO A 116 -11.10 16.88 -0.15
C PRO A 116 -10.48 17.30 -1.49
N GLU A 117 -9.89 16.36 -2.22
CA GLU A 117 -9.11 16.62 -3.44
C GLU A 117 -9.90 16.32 -4.71
N GLN A 118 -10.77 15.31 -4.68
CA GLN A 118 -11.45 14.80 -5.85
C GLN A 118 -12.98 14.76 -5.62
N PRO A 119 -13.75 15.69 -6.22
CA PRO A 119 -15.20 15.73 -6.02
C PRO A 119 -15.90 14.45 -6.47
N GLY A 120 -16.71 13.88 -5.59
CA GLY A 120 -17.48 12.66 -5.85
C GLY A 120 -16.77 11.37 -5.48
N ASP A 121 -15.49 11.43 -5.10
CA ASP A 121 -14.74 10.31 -4.58
C ASP A 121 -14.80 10.29 -3.05
N VAL A 122 -14.64 9.11 -2.47
CA VAL A 122 -14.47 8.92 -1.03
C VAL A 122 -13.10 8.36 -0.74
N LEU A 123 -12.58 8.73 0.43
CA LEU A 123 -11.43 8.08 1.05
C LEU A 123 -11.94 7.18 2.17
N ALA A 124 -11.34 6.00 2.30
CA ALA A 124 -11.62 5.07 3.38
C ALA A 124 -10.31 4.44 3.89
N THR A 125 -10.25 4.15 5.19
CA THR A 125 -9.27 3.22 5.73
C THR A 125 -9.71 1.81 5.35
N VAL A 126 -8.84 1.00 4.73
CA VAL A 126 -9.16 -0.40 4.44
C VAL A 126 -8.17 -1.31 5.14
N GLU A 127 -8.70 -2.18 5.99
CA GLU A 127 -7.95 -3.23 6.66
C GLU A 127 -8.07 -4.56 5.92
N PHE A 128 -6.95 -5.26 5.78
CA PHE A 128 -6.82 -6.56 5.17
C PHE A 128 -6.22 -7.54 6.17
N ALA A 129 -6.97 -8.58 6.54
CA ALA A 129 -6.51 -9.62 7.45
C ALA A 129 -6.65 -11.01 6.80
N ALA A 130 -5.69 -11.91 7.04
CA ALA A 130 -5.88 -13.32 6.68
C ALA A 130 -6.98 -13.91 7.57
N ALA A 131 -7.93 -14.65 6.99
CA ALA A 131 -9.13 -15.09 7.73
C ALA A 131 -8.86 -16.20 8.77
N ASP A 132 -7.66 -16.80 8.79
CA ASP A 132 -7.32 -17.99 9.58
C ASP A 132 -5.95 -17.88 10.30
N THR A 133 -5.63 -16.72 10.88
CA THR A 133 -4.43 -16.57 11.73
C THR A 133 -4.79 -16.27 13.18
N ASP A 134 -4.13 -16.95 14.12
CA ASP A 134 -4.25 -16.71 15.58
C ASP A 134 -3.76 -15.29 15.96
N ASP A 135 -2.98 -14.70 15.05
CA ASP A 135 -2.47 -13.34 15.08
C ASP A 135 -2.89 -12.65 13.77
N PRO A 136 -4.05 -11.98 13.75
CA PRO A 136 -4.54 -11.27 12.57
C PRO A 136 -3.87 -9.90 12.51
N GLU A 137 -2.53 -9.86 12.50
CA GLU A 137 -1.81 -8.65 12.13
C GLU A 137 -2.08 -8.36 10.65
N GLY A 138 -3.25 -7.76 10.42
CA GLY A 138 -3.64 -7.22 9.14
C GLY A 138 -2.85 -5.96 8.82
N PHE A 139 -2.89 -5.56 7.57
CA PHE A 139 -2.39 -4.26 7.16
C PHE A 139 -3.55 -3.34 6.82
N SER A 140 -3.39 -2.07 7.15
CA SER A 140 -4.37 -1.04 6.85
C SER A 140 -3.79 -0.06 5.85
N PHE A 141 -4.59 0.34 4.85
CA PHE A 141 -4.17 1.23 3.78
C PHE A 141 -5.29 2.20 3.41
N PRO A 142 -5.01 3.51 3.26
CA PRO A 142 -6.00 4.47 2.80
C PRO A 142 -6.30 4.24 1.31
N MET A 143 -7.58 4.12 0.96
CA MET A 143 -8.02 3.84 -0.41
C MET A 143 -9.03 4.87 -0.90
N GLY A 144 -8.85 5.28 -2.15
CA GLY A 144 -9.80 6.11 -2.87
C GLY A 144 -10.83 5.27 -3.62
N PHE A 145 -12.09 5.68 -3.54
CA PHE A 145 -13.18 5.06 -4.31
C PHE A 145 -13.99 6.11 -5.05
N ARG A 146 -14.26 5.84 -6.32
CA ARG A 146 -15.04 6.69 -7.19
C ARG A 146 -16.46 6.18 -7.36
N ARG A 147 -17.42 7.08 -7.22
CA ARG A 147 -18.82 6.78 -7.49
C ARG A 147 -19.09 6.75 -9.00
N THR A 148 -19.82 5.73 -9.44
CA THR A 148 -20.31 5.59 -10.83
C THR A 148 -21.78 5.17 -10.85
N ASP A 149 -22.41 5.16 -12.03
CA ASP A 149 -23.79 4.72 -12.19
C ASP A 149 -23.99 3.24 -11.84
N ALA A 150 -22.93 2.42 -11.96
CA ALA A 150 -22.95 0.99 -11.70
C ALA A 150 -22.55 0.61 -10.25
N GLY A 151 -22.19 1.59 -9.41
CA GLY A 151 -21.68 1.37 -8.07
C GLY A 151 -20.34 2.08 -7.82
N TRP A 152 -19.47 1.44 -7.05
CA TRP A 152 -18.17 1.98 -6.66
C TRP A 152 -17.02 1.31 -7.41
N GLN A 153 -15.95 2.08 -7.63
CA GLN A 153 -14.72 1.61 -8.24
C GLN A 153 -13.54 2.06 -7.38
N LEU A 154 -12.48 1.27 -7.35
CA LEU A 154 -11.18 1.71 -6.84
C LEU A 154 -10.63 2.80 -7.76
N THR A 155 -10.12 3.90 -7.21
CA THR A 155 -9.48 4.94 -8.02
C THR A 155 -8.21 4.40 -8.68
N ARG A 156 -7.84 5.00 -9.82
CA ARG A 156 -6.66 4.56 -10.58
C ARG A 156 -5.38 4.71 -9.76
N ASP A 157 -5.21 5.84 -9.08
CA ASP A 157 -4.06 6.09 -8.21
C ASP A 157 -3.91 5.01 -7.13
N THR A 158 -4.99 4.67 -6.42
CA THR A 158 -4.94 3.62 -5.40
C THR A 158 -4.67 2.24 -6.01
N ALA A 159 -5.25 1.93 -7.17
CA ALA A 159 -4.99 0.67 -7.85
C ALA A 159 -3.50 0.53 -8.22
N GLU A 160 -2.89 1.59 -8.78
CA GLU A 160 -1.47 1.61 -9.15
C GLU A 160 -0.55 1.43 -7.95
N GLU A 161 -0.86 2.07 -6.82
CA GLU A 161 -0.12 1.89 -5.56
C GLU A 161 -0.19 0.43 -5.07
N LEU A 162 -1.36 -0.19 -5.12
CA LEU A 162 -1.52 -1.61 -4.75
C LEU A 162 -0.78 -2.55 -5.69
N PHE A 163 -0.80 -2.27 -7.00
CA PHE A 163 -0.03 -3.05 -7.97
C PHE A 163 1.48 -2.86 -7.79
N ALA A 164 1.94 -1.68 -7.37
CA ALA A 164 3.35 -1.46 -7.06
C ALA A 164 3.81 -2.27 -5.83
N ILE A 165 2.91 -2.52 -4.88
CA ILE A 165 3.18 -3.34 -3.69
C ILE A 165 3.13 -4.85 -4.01
N GLY A 166 2.20 -5.28 -4.87
CA GLY A 166 1.96 -6.70 -5.20
C GLY A 166 2.62 -7.22 -6.49
N GLY A 167 3.28 -6.36 -7.26
CA GLY A 167 3.94 -6.75 -8.50
C GLY A 167 5.20 -7.59 -8.26
N PRO A 168 5.54 -8.54 -9.14
CA PRO A 168 6.87 -9.13 -9.11
C PRO A 168 7.88 -8.00 -9.30
N SER A 169 8.79 -7.82 -8.34
CA SER A 169 9.91 -6.89 -8.47
C SER A 169 10.49 -7.01 -9.87
N ALA A 170 10.26 -6.01 -10.72
CA ALA A 170 10.96 -5.90 -11.98
C ALA A 170 12.45 -5.94 -11.64
N GLY A 171 13.12 -6.97 -12.16
CA GLY A 171 14.42 -7.42 -11.67
C GLY A 171 15.40 -6.29 -11.39
N ALA A 172 16.15 -6.43 -10.29
CA ALA A 172 17.37 -5.69 -10.09
C ALA A 172 18.19 -5.73 -11.40
N PRO A 173 18.71 -4.61 -11.91
CA PRO A 173 19.69 -4.67 -12.97
C PRO A 173 20.85 -5.53 -12.46
N ALA A 174 21.15 -6.62 -13.17
CA ALA A 174 22.30 -7.45 -12.90
C ALA A 174 23.53 -6.53 -12.84
N GLN A 175 24.07 -6.32 -11.63
CA GLN A 175 25.34 -5.62 -11.48
C GLN A 175 26.40 -6.43 -12.22
N ALA A 176 26.94 -5.86 -13.30
CA ALA A 176 28.06 -6.44 -14.01
C ALA A 176 29.26 -6.55 -13.05
N PRO A 177 30.02 -7.66 -13.06
CA PRO A 177 31.18 -7.81 -12.20
C PRO A 177 32.25 -6.75 -12.54
N PRO A 178 32.95 -6.19 -11.55
CA PRO A 178 34.03 -5.24 -11.79
C PRO A 178 35.22 -5.91 -12.52
N PRO A 179 36.01 -5.14 -13.29
CA PRO A 179 37.17 -5.63 -14.04
C PRO A 179 38.33 -6.12 -13.16
#